data_AF-A0A925L7C9-F1
#
_entry.id   AF-A0A925L7C9-F1
#
_cell.length_a   1.000
_cell.length_b   1.000
_cell.length_c   1.000
_cell.angle_alpha   90.00
_cell.angle_beta   90.00
_cell.angle_gamma   90.00
#
_symmetry.space_group_name_H-M   'P 1'
#
loop_
_entity.id
_entity.type
_entity.pdbx_description
1 polymer ?
#
loop_
_entity_poly.entity_id
_entity_poly.type
_entity_poly.pdbx_seq_one_letter_code
_entity_poly.pdbx_strand_id
1 'polypeptide(L)'
;AVAGLTPEAQRERVRSMVFTALRTTGRDSNQISSGFAGDYGRGYAALEVLFPGVSDTTAGGAGAAYVGNIDLFASRIKTERNGNIEFLIPGGNLIVGLANTPADLVKTGSNVLGVVAAAEGTVRGFARDDMLVNQSRILTVGGGDVLLWSSEGDIDAGKGKKTATAVPPPLITVDDKGNVTQVLQGAVSGSGIGALSSGGVVAGDVDLIAPKGTVNAGDAGIRAGNLNIAALVVLGADNISVSGTSAGTPIADTSAVTAASSGATSGGDDTGKVVEALNQAAAESAKAAQEMASAMRPSVVRVDVLGFGE
;
A
#
# COMPACT_ATOMS: atom_id res chain seq x y z
N ALA A 1 -12.37 -8.04 -29.39
CA ALA A 1 -10.97 -8.34 -29.05
C ALA A 1 -10.85 -9.33 -27.90
N VAL A 2 -11.36 -9.05 -26.68
CA VAL A 2 -11.23 -9.95 -25.51
C VAL A 2 -11.98 -11.29 -25.67
N ALA A 3 -13.18 -11.29 -26.26
CA ALA A 3 -13.98 -12.50 -26.46
C ALA A 3 -13.35 -13.54 -27.42
N GLY A 4 -12.33 -13.14 -28.20
CA GLY A 4 -11.60 -14.05 -29.10
C GLY A 4 -10.35 -14.67 -28.49
N LEU A 5 -10.01 -14.35 -27.24
CA LEU A 5 -8.85 -14.92 -26.53
C LEU A 5 -9.16 -16.31 -25.98
N THR A 6 -8.12 -17.11 -25.74
CA THR A 6 -8.26 -18.38 -25.01
C THR A 6 -8.78 -18.12 -23.58
N PRO A 7 -9.45 -19.10 -22.94
CA PRO A 7 -9.95 -18.94 -21.57
C PRO A 7 -8.87 -18.52 -20.56
N GLU A 8 -7.62 -18.96 -20.76
CA GLU A 8 -6.46 -18.60 -19.93
C GLU A 8 -6.11 -17.12 -20.10
N ALA A 9 -6.00 -16.65 -21.35
CA ALA A 9 -5.68 -15.27 -21.67
C ALA A 9 -6.83 -14.32 -21.28
N GLN A 10 -8.09 -14.78 -21.35
CA GLN A 10 -9.23 -14.04 -20.82
C GLN A 10 -9.11 -13.85 -19.30
N ARG A 11 -8.80 -14.91 -18.54
CA ARG A 11 -8.64 -14.84 -17.08
C ARG A 11 -7.53 -13.89 -16.66
N GLU A 12 -6.38 -13.92 -17.34
CA GLU A 12 -5.29 -12.97 -17.10
C GLU A 12 -5.73 -11.54 -17.38
N ARG A 13 -6.43 -11.33 -18.50
CA ARG A 13 -6.92 -10.01 -18.87
C ARG A 13 -7.92 -9.44 -17.87
N VAL A 14 -8.83 -10.28 -17.34
CA VAL A 14 -9.77 -9.87 -16.28
C VAL A 14 -9.01 -9.40 -15.04
N ARG A 15 -8.04 -10.18 -14.54
CA ARG A 15 -7.24 -9.77 -13.38
C ARG A 15 -6.49 -8.45 -13.62
N SER A 16 -5.86 -8.32 -14.80
CA SER A 16 -5.19 -7.09 -15.20
C SER A 16 -6.13 -5.88 -15.22
N MET A 17 -7.35 -6.05 -15.74
CA MET A 17 -8.37 -5.00 -15.75
C MET A 17 -8.82 -4.61 -14.34
N VAL A 18 -9.05 -5.59 -13.46
CA VAL A 18 -9.46 -5.33 -12.07
C VAL A 18 -8.37 -4.53 -11.34
N PHE A 19 -7.11 -4.98 -11.36
CA PHE A 19 -6.03 -4.23 -10.70
C PHE A 19 -5.79 -2.85 -11.33
N THR A 20 -6.01 -2.71 -12.64
CA THR A 20 -5.97 -1.39 -13.27
C THR A 20 -7.07 -0.48 -12.74
N ALA A 21 -8.31 -0.99 -12.60
CA ALA A 21 -9.41 -0.25 -12.02
C ALA A 21 -9.09 0.20 -10.58
N LEU A 22 -8.61 -0.71 -9.73
CA LEU A 22 -8.26 -0.39 -8.33
C LEU A 22 -7.20 0.71 -8.24
N ARG A 23 -6.13 0.60 -9.03
CA ARG A 23 -5.05 1.59 -9.08
C ARG A 23 -5.54 2.94 -9.60
N THR A 24 -6.24 2.95 -10.74
CA THR A 24 -6.77 4.19 -11.33
C THR A 24 -7.74 4.87 -10.39
N THR A 25 -8.63 4.11 -9.72
CA THR A 25 -9.53 4.64 -8.70
C THR A 25 -8.77 5.32 -7.57
N GLY A 26 -7.76 4.66 -6.98
CA GLY A 26 -6.98 5.26 -5.90
C GLY A 26 -6.13 6.47 -6.30
N ARG A 27 -5.67 6.55 -7.56
CA ARG A 27 -4.92 7.72 -8.04
C ARG A 27 -5.83 8.90 -8.35
N ASP A 28 -6.97 8.63 -9.01
CA ASP A 28 -7.94 9.67 -9.37
C ASP A 28 -8.65 10.22 -8.11
N SER A 29 -8.82 9.42 -7.06
CA SER A 29 -9.41 9.89 -5.79
C SER A 29 -8.61 11.00 -5.12
N ASN A 30 -7.29 11.05 -5.35
CA ASN A 30 -6.41 12.11 -4.86
C ASN A 30 -6.33 13.33 -5.80
N GLN A 31 -6.92 13.26 -6.99
CA GLN A 31 -6.96 14.39 -7.93
C GLN A 31 -8.17 15.29 -7.64
N ILE A 32 -7.97 16.31 -6.82
CA ILE A 32 -9.01 17.27 -6.39
C ILE A 32 -9.70 17.96 -7.58
N SER A 33 -8.98 18.20 -8.68
CA SER A 33 -9.53 18.82 -9.90
C SER A 33 -10.34 17.86 -10.77
N SER A 34 -10.32 16.55 -10.49
CA SER A 34 -11.05 15.55 -11.25
C SER A 34 -12.48 15.38 -10.72
N GLY A 35 -13.39 14.91 -11.58
CA GLY A 35 -14.74 14.51 -11.15
C GLY A 35 -14.77 13.26 -10.27
N PHE A 36 -13.61 12.66 -9.98
CA PHE A 36 -13.47 11.45 -9.17
C PHE A 36 -12.75 11.71 -7.84
N ALA A 37 -12.56 12.98 -7.44
CA ALA A 37 -11.97 13.34 -6.17
C ALA A 37 -12.74 12.68 -5.00
N GLY A 38 -12.04 11.90 -4.17
CA GLY A 38 -12.63 11.12 -3.08
C GLY A 38 -13.59 9.99 -3.51
N ASP A 39 -13.72 9.71 -4.81
CA ASP A 39 -14.63 8.67 -5.32
C ASP A 39 -13.91 7.33 -5.51
N TYR A 40 -14.39 6.33 -4.78
CA TYR A 40 -13.90 4.95 -4.84
C TYR A 40 -14.84 3.99 -5.57
N GLY A 41 -16.01 4.46 -6.03
CA GLY A 41 -17.10 3.64 -6.56
C GLY A 41 -16.70 2.78 -7.76
N ARG A 42 -15.80 3.27 -8.62
CA ARG A 42 -15.27 2.50 -9.76
C ARG A 42 -14.46 1.27 -9.34
N GLY A 43 -13.71 1.37 -8.24
CA GLY A 43 -12.92 0.27 -7.69
C GLY A 43 -13.84 -0.80 -7.09
N TYR A 44 -14.81 -0.38 -6.27
CA TYR A 44 -15.84 -1.27 -5.74
C TYR A 44 -16.66 -1.92 -6.86
N ALA A 45 -17.07 -1.18 -7.88
CA ALA A 45 -17.81 -1.73 -9.01
C ALA A 45 -17.01 -2.81 -9.76
N ALA A 46 -15.70 -2.63 -9.92
CA ALA A 46 -14.85 -3.66 -10.53
C ALA A 46 -14.75 -4.92 -9.66
N LEU A 47 -14.69 -4.76 -8.33
CA LEU A 47 -14.71 -5.88 -7.38
C LEU A 47 -16.07 -6.58 -7.36
N GLU A 48 -17.18 -5.85 -7.42
CA GLU A 48 -18.53 -6.41 -7.48
C GLU A 48 -18.77 -7.24 -8.75
N VAL A 49 -18.16 -6.87 -9.87
CA VAL A 49 -18.23 -7.68 -11.10
C VAL A 49 -17.51 -9.03 -10.93
N LEU A 50 -16.37 -9.05 -10.22
CA LEU A 50 -15.58 -10.26 -10.01
C LEU A 50 -16.10 -11.10 -8.84
N PHE A 51 -16.59 -10.45 -7.80
CA PHE A 51 -17.07 -11.00 -6.55
C PHE A 51 -18.42 -10.35 -6.19
N PRO A 52 -19.53 -10.80 -6.79
CA PRO A 52 -20.84 -10.23 -6.51
C PRO A 52 -21.20 -10.30 -5.03
N GLY A 53 -21.60 -9.17 -4.47
CA GLY A 53 -21.96 -8.99 -3.06
C GLY A 53 -20.78 -8.69 -2.12
N VAL A 54 -19.56 -8.54 -2.62
CA VAL A 54 -18.35 -8.41 -1.79
C VAL A 54 -18.37 -7.17 -0.86
N SER A 55 -19.09 -6.12 -1.25
CA SER A 55 -19.23 -4.89 -0.45
C SER A 55 -20.34 -4.99 0.61
N ASP A 56 -21.15 -6.05 0.59
CA ASP A 56 -22.21 -6.28 1.58
C ASP A 56 -21.62 -6.93 2.84
N THR A 57 -21.36 -6.09 3.85
CA THR A 57 -20.82 -6.49 5.15
C THR A 57 -21.89 -6.88 6.17
N THR A 58 -23.17 -6.91 5.79
CA THR A 58 -24.25 -7.26 6.71
C THR A 58 -24.17 -8.73 7.12
N ALA A 59 -24.53 -9.02 8.39
CA ALA A 59 -24.54 -10.39 8.89
C ALA A 59 -25.56 -11.24 8.12
N GLY A 60 -25.08 -12.24 7.39
CA GLY A 60 -25.90 -13.08 6.51
C GLY A 60 -26.21 -12.45 5.14
N GLY A 61 -25.60 -11.32 4.81
CA GLY A 61 -25.67 -10.66 3.51
C GLY A 61 -24.91 -11.40 2.40
N ALA A 62 -24.95 -10.87 1.19
CA ALA A 62 -24.33 -11.50 0.02
C ALA A 62 -22.81 -11.66 0.18
N GLY A 63 -22.14 -10.74 0.88
CA GLY A 63 -20.71 -10.80 1.15
C GLY A 63 -20.32 -11.89 2.15
N ALA A 64 -21.26 -12.42 2.93
CA ALA A 64 -21.02 -13.54 3.84
C ALA A 64 -20.71 -14.85 3.09
N ALA A 65 -20.99 -14.93 1.79
CA ALA A 65 -20.60 -16.06 0.95
C ALA A 65 -19.09 -16.16 0.75
N TYR A 66 -18.36 -15.05 0.85
CA TYR A 66 -16.91 -15.03 0.78
C TYR A 66 -16.34 -15.17 2.18
N VAL A 67 -15.62 -16.27 2.40
CA VAL A 67 -14.93 -16.57 3.65
C VAL A 67 -13.48 -16.95 3.37
N GLY A 68 -12.58 -16.59 4.29
CA GLY A 68 -11.20 -17.04 4.28
C GLY A 68 -10.17 -15.91 4.32
N ASN A 69 -9.07 -16.20 5.01
CA ASN A 69 -7.93 -15.32 5.20
C ASN A 69 -6.67 -15.91 4.56
N ILE A 70 -5.68 -15.07 4.28
CA ILE A 70 -4.31 -15.52 4.02
C ILE A 70 -3.43 -15.18 5.22
N ASP A 71 -2.95 -16.20 5.92
CA ASP A 71 -2.11 -16.05 7.11
C ASP A 71 -0.69 -16.58 6.85
N LEU A 72 0.30 -15.70 6.82
CA LEU A 72 1.71 -16.00 6.58
C LEU A 72 2.56 -15.83 7.84
N PHE A 73 2.17 -16.44 8.95
CA PHE A 73 2.80 -16.26 10.28
C PHE A 73 4.32 -16.49 10.32
N ALA A 74 4.77 -17.60 9.72
CA ALA A 74 6.18 -17.93 9.50
C ALA A 74 6.37 -18.49 8.09
N SER A 75 5.62 -17.93 7.14
CA SER A 75 5.52 -18.42 5.76
C SER A 75 5.90 -17.33 4.78
N ARG A 76 6.01 -17.72 3.51
CA ARG A 76 6.42 -16.82 2.44
C ARG A 76 5.72 -17.11 1.13
N ILE A 77 5.51 -16.06 0.36
CA ILE A 77 5.17 -16.11 -1.06
C ILE A 77 6.29 -15.36 -1.77
N LYS A 78 7.09 -16.06 -2.56
CA LYS A 78 8.29 -15.49 -3.18
C LYS A 78 8.37 -15.86 -4.66
N THR A 79 8.61 -14.87 -5.51
CA THR A 79 9.11 -15.11 -6.87
C THR A 79 10.62 -14.89 -6.87
N GLU A 80 11.37 -15.91 -7.31
CA GLU A 80 12.83 -15.82 -7.36
C GLU A 80 13.31 -15.35 -8.73
N ARG A 81 12.59 -15.71 -9.79
CA ARG A 81 12.81 -15.26 -11.17
C ARG A 81 11.60 -14.44 -11.59
N ASN A 82 11.80 -13.56 -12.56
CA ASN A 82 10.80 -12.60 -13.05
C ASN A 82 9.38 -13.15 -12.95
N GLY A 83 8.51 -12.44 -12.24
CA GLY A 83 7.18 -12.96 -11.96
C GLY A 83 6.43 -12.11 -10.93
N ASN A 84 5.15 -11.88 -11.23
CA ASN A 84 4.26 -11.12 -10.38
C ASN A 84 3.68 -12.00 -9.26
N ILE A 85 3.36 -11.39 -8.14
CA ILE A 85 2.57 -11.99 -7.07
C ILE A 85 1.22 -11.29 -7.07
N GLU A 86 0.15 -12.06 -7.22
CA GLU A 86 -1.23 -11.56 -7.21
C GLU A 86 -2.06 -12.35 -6.19
N PHE A 87 -2.83 -11.64 -5.36
CA PHE A 87 -3.78 -12.26 -4.45
C PHE A 87 -5.10 -11.48 -4.38
N LEU A 88 -6.19 -12.20 -4.20
CA LEU A 88 -7.56 -11.69 -4.12
C LEU A 88 -8.24 -12.38 -2.95
N ILE A 89 -8.65 -11.62 -1.93
CA ILE A 89 -9.22 -12.13 -0.68
C ILE A 89 -10.60 -11.46 -0.48
N PRO A 90 -11.67 -11.92 -1.14
CA PRO A 90 -12.98 -11.28 -1.07
C PRO A 90 -13.70 -11.45 0.28
N GLY A 91 -13.18 -12.30 1.16
CA GLY A 91 -13.88 -12.68 2.39
C GLY A 91 -13.18 -12.33 3.70
N GLY A 92 -12.00 -11.74 3.67
CA GLY A 92 -11.16 -11.69 4.85
C GLY A 92 -9.91 -10.85 4.71
N ASN A 93 -8.99 -11.09 5.63
CA ASN A 93 -7.75 -10.33 5.79
C ASN A 93 -6.52 -11.02 5.18
N LEU A 94 -5.48 -10.23 4.95
CA LEU A 94 -4.11 -10.69 4.75
C LEU A 94 -3.30 -10.44 6.02
N ILE A 95 -2.77 -11.48 6.65
CA ILE A 95 -1.79 -11.36 7.73
C ILE A 95 -0.44 -11.84 7.23
N VAL A 96 0.57 -10.97 7.26
CA VAL A 96 1.94 -11.29 6.89
C VAL A 96 2.80 -11.27 8.14
N GLY A 97 3.32 -12.42 8.55
CA GLY A 97 4.09 -12.57 9.79
C GLY A 97 3.28 -12.47 11.08
N LEU A 98 3.98 -12.59 12.22
CA LEU A 98 3.40 -12.41 13.55
C LEU A 98 3.86 -11.09 14.16
N ALA A 99 3.00 -10.50 14.99
CA ALA A 99 3.29 -9.27 15.74
C ALA A 99 4.48 -9.45 16.71
N ASN A 100 4.65 -10.65 17.25
CA ASN A 100 5.78 -11.06 18.09
C ASN A 100 6.26 -12.44 17.62
N THR A 101 7.18 -12.47 16.66
CA THR A 101 7.67 -13.74 16.12
C THR A 101 8.85 -14.24 16.97
N PRO A 102 8.79 -15.45 17.57
CA PRO A 102 9.94 -16.05 18.22
C PRO A 102 11.18 -16.04 17.32
N ALA A 103 12.35 -15.72 17.88
CA ALA A 103 13.57 -15.54 17.09
C ALA A 103 13.88 -16.75 16.20
N ASP A 104 13.57 -17.97 16.65
CA ASP A 104 13.83 -19.20 15.91
C ASP A 104 12.94 -19.37 14.68
N LEU A 105 11.75 -18.76 14.65
CA LEU A 105 10.87 -18.77 13.48
C LEU A 105 11.27 -17.72 12.42
N VAL A 106 12.05 -16.71 12.82
CA VAL A 106 12.58 -15.68 11.90
C VAL A 106 13.96 -16.04 11.36
N LYS A 107 14.69 -16.95 12.04
CA LYS A 107 15.99 -17.50 11.60
C LYS A 107 15.81 -18.46 10.42
N THR A 108 15.48 -17.90 9.25
CA THR A 108 15.31 -18.67 8.01
C THR A 108 16.59 -18.75 7.15
N GLY A 109 17.73 -18.30 7.69
CA GLY A 109 19.01 -18.24 6.97
C GLY A 109 19.02 -17.14 5.92
N SER A 110 19.35 -17.48 4.66
CA SER A 110 19.28 -16.58 3.50
C SER A 110 17.85 -16.39 2.95
N ASN A 111 16.86 -17.02 3.58
CA ASN A 111 15.47 -16.94 3.16
C ASN A 111 14.76 -15.72 3.77
N VAL A 112 13.64 -15.38 3.13
CA VAL A 112 12.87 -14.18 3.43
C VAL A 112 11.44 -14.60 3.71
N LEU A 113 10.91 -14.22 4.88
CA LEU A 113 9.49 -14.36 5.22
C LEU A 113 8.66 -13.25 4.56
N GLY A 114 7.36 -13.50 4.43
CA GLY A 114 6.41 -12.56 3.85
C GLY A 114 6.27 -12.66 2.35
N VAL A 115 5.87 -11.57 1.70
CA VAL A 115 5.59 -11.51 0.26
C VAL A 115 6.72 -10.77 -0.44
N VAL A 116 7.46 -11.44 -1.32
CA VAL A 116 8.67 -10.87 -1.92
C VAL A 116 8.82 -11.23 -3.39
N ALA A 117 8.86 -10.21 -4.27
CA ALA A 117 9.36 -10.37 -5.63
C ALA A 117 10.86 -10.04 -5.65
N ALA A 118 11.71 -11.08 -5.73
CA ALA A 118 13.15 -10.93 -5.57
C ALA A 118 13.86 -10.44 -6.84
N ALA A 119 13.35 -10.84 -8.01
CA ALA A 119 13.74 -10.30 -9.31
C ALA A 119 12.71 -9.25 -9.77
N GLU A 120 12.70 -8.89 -11.05
CA GLU A 120 11.68 -7.99 -11.60
C GLU A 120 10.28 -8.59 -11.45
N GLY A 121 9.38 -7.88 -10.78
CA GLY A 121 8.03 -8.39 -10.55
C GLY A 121 7.22 -7.44 -9.70
N THR A 122 5.92 -7.40 -9.95
CA THR A 122 4.96 -6.57 -9.22
C THR A 122 4.25 -7.40 -8.16
N VAL A 123 3.97 -6.80 -6.99
CA VAL A 123 3.05 -7.38 -6.01
C VAL A 123 1.72 -6.64 -6.07
N ARG A 124 0.62 -7.35 -6.31
CA ARG A 124 -0.73 -6.75 -6.37
C ARG A 124 -1.71 -7.54 -5.52
N GLY A 125 -2.52 -6.84 -4.74
CA GLY A 125 -3.34 -7.44 -3.72
C GLY A 125 -4.66 -6.74 -3.52
N PHE A 126 -5.71 -7.55 -3.35
CA PHE A 126 -7.00 -7.10 -2.81
C PHE A 126 -7.34 -7.96 -1.58
N ALA A 127 -7.76 -7.30 -0.51
CA ALA A 127 -8.45 -7.89 0.63
C ALA A 127 -9.72 -7.12 0.91
N ARG A 128 -10.77 -7.83 1.33
CA ARG A 128 -11.99 -7.16 1.79
C ARG A 128 -11.70 -6.43 3.08
N ASP A 129 -11.10 -7.12 4.05
CA ASP A 129 -10.83 -6.59 5.38
C ASP A 129 -9.36 -6.14 5.47
N ASP A 130 -8.68 -6.34 6.60
CA ASP A 130 -7.34 -5.76 6.83
C ASP A 130 -6.19 -6.40 6.04
N MET A 131 -5.12 -5.63 5.84
CA MET A 131 -3.80 -6.13 5.46
C MET A 131 -2.76 -5.75 6.52
N LEU A 132 -2.27 -6.75 7.27
CA LEU A 132 -1.39 -6.56 8.42
C LEU A 132 -0.02 -7.18 8.18
N VAL A 133 1.03 -6.36 8.06
CA VAL A 133 2.40 -6.81 7.75
C VAL A 133 3.25 -7.17 8.98
N ASN A 134 2.82 -6.77 10.18
CA ASN A 134 3.46 -7.14 11.45
C ASN A 134 5.00 -6.93 11.44
N GLN A 135 5.79 -7.96 11.78
CA GLN A 135 7.25 -7.90 11.73
C GLN A 135 7.84 -8.40 10.40
N SER A 136 6.99 -8.62 9.40
CA SER A 136 7.35 -9.19 8.10
C SER A 136 7.44 -8.11 7.03
N ARG A 137 7.20 -8.48 5.76
CA ARG A 137 7.37 -7.58 4.63
C ARG A 137 6.53 -7.94 3.41
N ILE A 138 6.19 -6.91 2.64
CA ILE A 138 5.65 -7.01 1.28
C ILE A 138 6.54 -6.14 0.39
N LEU A 139 7.45 -6.77 -0.37
CA LEU A 139 8.50 -6.06 -1.10
C LEU A 139 8.67 -6.50 -2.55
N THR A 140 9.00 -5.53 -3.41
CA THR A 140 9.66 -5.77 -4.70
C THR A 140 11.12 -5.32 -4.61
N VAL A 141 12.05 -6.12 -5.13
CA VAL A 141 13.50 -5.91 -4.91
C VAL A 141 14.22 -5.58 -6.21
N GLY A 142 13.85 -6.25 -7.30
CA GLY A 142 14.40 -6.02 -8.64
C GLY A 142 13.61 -4.98 -9.43
N GLY A 143 13.00 -3.99 -8.77
CA GLY A 143 12.00 -3.10 -9.36
C GLY A 143 10.60 -3.72 -9.41
N GLY A 144 9.65 -3.04 -10.06
CA GLY A 144 8.24 -3.42 -10.10
C GLY A 144 7.43 -2.82 -8.96
N ASP A 145 6.11 -2.72 -9.15
CA ASP A 145 5.24 -1.93 -8.28
C ASP A 145 4.65 -2.75 -7.12
N VAL A 146 4.12 -2.06 -6.12
CA VAL A 146 3.28 -2.63 -5.08
C VAL A 146 1.91 -1.96 -5.12
N LEU A 147 0.85 -2.72 -5.38
CA LEU A 147 -0.54 -2.24 -5.31
C LEU A 147 -1.31 -3.03 -4.26
N LEU A 148 -1.78 -2.39 -3.22
CA LEU A 148 -2.59 -3.01 -2.18
C LEU A 148 -3.91 -2.27 -2.02
N TRP A 149 -5.01 -3.02 -2.05
CA TRP A 149 -6.37 -2.51 -1.80
C TRP A 149 -7.00 -3.25 -0.64
N SER A 150 -7.39 -2.53 0.42
CA SER A 150 -8.32 -2.99 1.45
C SER A 150 -9.66 -2.29 1.27
N SER A 151 -10.77 -3.03 1.20
CA SER A 151 -12.09 -2.41 0.96
C SER A 151 -12.74 -1.85 2.22
N GLU A 152 -12.69 -2.60 3.31
CA GLU A 152 -13.44 -2.34 4.54
C GLU A 152 -12.51 -2.13 5.74
N GLY A 153 -11.21 -2.41 5.59
CA GLY A 153 -10.24 -2.39 6.68
C GLY A 153 -9.02 -1.52 6.41
N ASP A 154 -7.99 -1.78 7.20
CA ASP A 154 -6.75 -1.03 7.23
C ASP A 154 -5.62 -1.69 6.42
N ILE A 155 -4.60 -0.91 6.09
CA ILE A 155 -3.31 -1.41 5.61
C ILE A 155 -2.23 -0.96 6.60
N ASP A 156 -1.61 -1.90 7.30
CA ASP A 156 -0.56 -1.65 8.28
C ASP A 156 0.76 -2.27 7.82
N ALA A 157 1.77 -1.44 7.58
CA ALA A 157 3.12 -1.86 7.20
C ALA A 157 3.89 -2.52 8.36
N GLY A 158 3.42 -2.38 9.59
CA GLY A 158 3.85 -3.14 10.74
C GLY A 158 5.01 -2.52 11.51
N LYS A 159 5.60 -3.31 12.41
CA LYS A 159 6.60 -2.88 13.41
C LYS A 159 7.94 -3.63 13.33
N GLY A 160 8.17 -4.32 12.22
CA GLY A 160 9.42 -5.03 11.99
C GLY A 160 10.62 -4.08 11.81
N LYS A 161 11.84 -4.57 12.06
CA LYS A 161 13.06 -3.75 11.93
C LYS A 161 13.34 -3.38 10.46
N LYS A 162 13.66 -2.10 10.22
CA LYS A 162 14.09 -1.58 8.90
C LYS A 162 15.42 -2.17 8.39
N THR A 163 16.24 -2.75 9.27
CA THR A 163 17.58 -3.30 8.96
C THR A 163 17.62 -4.81 8.78
N ALA A 164 16.47 -5.51 8.86
CA ALA A 164 16.42 -6.96 8.70
C ALA A 164 16.84 -7.34 7.27
N THR A 165 18.09 -7.75 7.09
CA THR A 165 18.66 -8.05 5.78
C THR A 165 18.68 -9.56 5.56
N ALA A 166 18.21 -9.96 4.39
CA ALA A 166 18.35 -11.32 3.89
C ALA A 166 18.94 -11.23 2.48
N VAL A 167 20.06 -11.90 2.29
CA VAL A 167 20.71 -12.02 0.97
C VAL A 167 20.28 -13.36 0.40
N PRO A 168 19.42 -13.38 -0.63
CA PRO A 168 19.01 -14.64 -1.24
C PRO A 168 20.22 -15.35 -1.90
N PRO A 169 20.20 -16.69 -2.01
CA PRO A 169 21.23 -17.39 -2.76
C PRO A 169 21.20 -16.96 -4.24
N PRO A 170 22.36 -16.94 -4.94
CA PRO A 170 22.42 -16.59 -6.34
C PRO A 170 21.63 -17.55 -7.23
N LEU A 171 21.00 -17.03 -8.27
CA LEU A 171 20.36 -17.84 -9.29
C LEU A 171 21.39 -18.39 -10.26
N ILE A 172 21.30 -19.68 -10.55
CA ILE A 172 22.05 -20.29 -11.65
C ILE A 172 21.16 -20.31 -12.88
N THR A 173 21.63 -19.67 -13.95
CA THR A 173 21.00 -19.63 -15.27
C THR A 173 21.88 -20.34 -16.28
N VAL A 174 21.26 -21.00 -17.24
CA VAL A 174 21.95 -21.68 -18.35
C VAL A 174 21.34 -21.13 -19.64
N ASP A 175 22.16 -20.58 -20.52
CA ASP A 175 21.70 -20.08 -21.81
C ASP A 175 21.53 -21.22 -22.84
N ASP A 176 20.96 -20.90 -24.00
CA ASP A 176 20.73 -21.87 -25.10
C ASP A 176 22.05 -22.45 -25.68
N LYS A 177 23.20 -21.89 -25.29
CA LYS A 177 24.55 -22.35 -25.68
C LYS A 177 25.22 -23.16 -24.57
N GLY A 178 24.55 -23.40 -23.44
CA GLY A 178 25.06 -24.16 -22.31
C GLY A 178 25.98 -23.38 -21.36
N ASN A 179 26.09 -22.05 -21.50
CA ASN A 179 26.88 -21.23 -20.59
C ASN A 179 26.15 -21.06 -19.26
N VAL A 180 26.84 -21.39 -18.17
CA VAL A 180 26.30 -21.23 -16.81
C VAL A 180 26.66 -19.83 -16.30
N THR A 181 25.64 -19.02 -16.01
CA THR A 181 25.82 -17.69 -15.40
C THR A 181 25.19 -17.65 -14.02
N GLN A 182 25.96 -17.18 -13.04
CA GLN A 182 25.51 -16.95 -11.68
C GLN A 182 25.04 -15.50 -11.53
N VAL A 183 23.75 -15.32 -11.28
CA VAL A 183 23.12 -14.01 -11.09
C VAL A 183 22.93 -13.79 -9.59
N LEU A 184 23.65 -12.83 -9.01
CA LEU A 184 23.42 -12.41 -7.62
C LEU A 184 22.06 -11.71 -7.53
N GLN A 185 21.22 -12.17 -6.62
CA GLN A 185 19.96 -11.50 -6.31
C GLN A 185 20.22 -10.27 -5.45
N GLY A 186 19.41 -9.23 -5.61
CA GLY A 186 19.43 -8.06 -4.73
C GLY A 186 19.20 -8.46 -3.28
N ALA A 187 19.99 -7.93 -2.35
CA ALA A 187 19.75 -8.14 -0.93
C ALA A 187 18.40 -7.53 -0.54
N VAL A 188 17.53 -8.32 0.09
CA VAL A 188 16.25 -7.86 0.61
C VAL A 188 16.51 -7.30 2.00
N SER A 189 16.42 -5.98 2.17
CA SER A 189 16.60 -5.36 3.47
C SER A 189 15.33 -4.65 3.94
N GLY A 190 14.98 -4.90 5.19
CA GLY A 190 13.93 -4.24 5.93
C GLY A 190 12.60 -4.97 5.96
N SER A 191 11.84 -4.66 7.00
CA SER A 191 10.43 -5.00 7.13
C SER A 191 9.58 -3.95 6.42
N GLY A 192 8.26 -4.14 6.41
CA GLY A 192 7.34 -3.13 5.90
C GLY A 192 6.88 -3.35 4.46
N ILE A 193 6.30 -2.31 3.89
CA ILE A 193 5.77 -2.32 2.52
C ILE A 193 6.69 -1.49 1.64
N GLY A 194 7.03 -1.98 0.46
CA GLY A 194 7.73 -1.12 -0.47
C GLY A 194 8.27 -1.71 -1.75
N ALA A 195 8.53 -0.81 -2.68
CA ALA A 195 9.27 -1.09 -3.89
C ALA A 195 10.70 -0.57 -3.73
N LEU A 196 11.68 -1.48 -3.80
CA LEU A 196 13.08 -1.17 -3.53
C LEU A 196 13.86 -0.99 -4.82
N SER A 197 14.84 -0.09 -4.77
CA SER A 197 15.90 0.01 -5.78
C SER A 197 17.04 -0.94 -5.42
N SER A 198 17.45 -1.82 -6.33
CA SER A 198 18.60 -2.71 -6.14
C SER A 198 19.38 -2.87 -7.43
N GLY A 199 20.72 -2.94 -7.34
CA GLY A 199 21.58 -3.22 -8.49
C GLY A 199 21.47 -2.23 -9.66
N GLY A 200 21.14 -0.96 -9.38
CA GLY A 200 20.92 0.06 -10.41
C GLY A 200 19.51 0.10 -11.01
N VAL A 201 18.60 -0.78 -10.57
CA VAL A 201 17.18 -0.73 -10.93
C VAL A 201 16.47 0.31 -10.08
N VAL A 202 15.64 1.14 -10.71
CA VAL A 202 14.83 2.17 -10.04
C VAL A 202 13.70 1.51 -9.24
N ALA A 203 13.39 2.08 -8.08
CA ALA A 203 12.25 1.66 -7.28
C ALA A 203 10.93 1.87 -8.05
N GLY A 204 10.03 0.89 -7.97
CA GLY A 204 8.68 1.00 -8.57
C GLY A 204 7.73 1.88 -7.77
N ASP A 205 6.51 2.02 -8.27
CA ASP A 205 5.45 2.74 -7.60
C ASP A 205 4.85 1.93 -6.45
N VAL A 206 4.36 2.61 -5.42
CA VAL A 206 3.57 2.01 -4.35
C VAL A 206 2.21 2.71 -4.29
N ASP A 207 1.15 1.94 -4.50
CA ASP A 207 -0.23 2.37 -4.42
C ASP A 207 -0.92 1.63 -3.25
N LEU A 208 -1.29 2.36 -2.19
CA LEU A 208 -1.99 1.81 -1.01
C LEU A 208 -3.37 2.45 -0.90
N ILE A 209 -4.41 1.65 -1.06
CA ILE A 209 -5.79 2.12 -1.11
C ILE A 209 -6.59 1.44 0.01
N ALA A 210 -7.11 2.24 0.94
CA ALA A 210 -7.95 1.81 2.05
C ALA A 210 -9.13 2.79 2.22
N PRO A 211 -10.14 2.76 1.32
CA PRO A 211 -11.14 3.82 1.21
C PRO A 211 -11.92 4.10 2.50
N LYS A 212 -12.14 3.07 3.32
CA LYS A 212 -12.86 3.12 4.60
C LYS A 212 -11.96 3.04 5.82
N GLY A 213 -10.66 2.81 5.62
CA GLY A 213 -9.71 2.52 6.68
C GLY A 213 -8.49 3.42 6.68
N THR A 214 -7.49 2.97 7.41
CA THR A 214 -6.24 3.68 7.68
C THR A 214 -5.09 3.04 6.93
N VAL A 215 -4.20 3.85 6.37
CA VAL A 215 -2.87 3.40 5.93
C VAL A 215 -1.85 3.81 6.98
N ASN A 216 -1.28 2.83 7.68
CA ASN A 216 -0.31 3.03 8.74
C ASN A 216 1.09 2.56 8.28
N ALA A 217 2.04 3.48 8.24
CA ALA A 217 3.43 3.14 7.92
C ALA A 217 4.13 2.34 9.03
N GLY A 218 3.62 2.41 10.27
CA GLY A 218 4.20 1.74 11.43
C GLY A 218 5.68 2.07 11.64
N ASP A 219 6.38 1.25 12.44
CA ASP A 219 7.84 1.39 12.63
C ASP A 219 8.64 0.77 11.48
N ALA A 220 8.03 -0.17 10.75
CA ALA A 220 8.65 -0.85 9.62
C ALA A 220 8.81 0.09 8.41
N GLY A 221 7.87 1.02 8.24
CA GLY A 221 7.88 2.04 7.23
C GLY A 221 7.37 1.60 5.87
N ILE A 222 7.17 2.61 5.02
CA ILE A 222 6.79 2.45 3.61
C ILE A 222 7.91 3.03 2.73
N ARG A 223 8.31 2.32 1.69
CA ARG A 223 9.39 2.73 0.77
C ARG A 223 8.92 2.67 -0.67
N ALA A 224 9.07 3.75 -1.43
CA ALA A 224 8.53 3.82 -2.78
C ALA A 224 9.41 4.64 -3.74
N GLY A 225 9.32 4.32 -5.03
CA GLY A 225 9.70 5.21 -6.11
C GLY A 225 8.76 6.41 -6.11
N ASN A 226 7.56 6.24 -6.65
CA ASN A 226 6.43 7.14 -6.40
C ASN A 226 5.43 6.51 -5.43
N LEU A 227 4.77 7.33 -4.63
CA LEU A 227 3.80 6.89 -3.64
C LEU A 227 2.43 7.51 -3.91
N ASN A 228 1.40 6.67 -3.86
CA ASN A 228 0.01 7.10 -3.78
C ASN A 228 -0.65 6.38 -2.59
N ILE A 229 -1.19 7.17 -1.66
CA ILE A 229 -2.00 6.66 -0.57
C ILE A 229 -3.40 7.23 -0.71
N ALA A 230 -4.42 6.39 -0.79
CA ALA A 230 -5.82 6.82 -0.86
C ALA A 230 -6.60 6.14 0.26
N ALA A 231 -6.74 6.83 1.39
CA ALA A 231 -7.30 6.27 2.61
C ALA A 231 -8.06 7.31 3.42
N LEU A 232 -8.89 6.86 4.38
CA LEU A 232 -9.60 7.75 5.29
C LEU A 232 -8.61 8.47 6.23
N VAL A 233 -7.59 7.75 6.70
CA VAL A 233 -6.54 8.27 7.58
C VAL A 233 -5.19 7.72 7.14
N VAL A 234 -4.13 8.52 7.32
CA VAL A 234 -2.75 8.08 7.12
C VAL A 234 -1.95 8.35 8.39
N LEU A 235 -1.27 7.32 8.89
CA LEU A 235 -0.46 7.37 10.12
C LEU A 235 1.01 7.03 9.82
N GLY A 236 1.92 7.63 10.60
CA GLY A 236 3.35 7.36 10.50
C GLY A 236 4.00 7.96 9.24
N ALA A 237 3.57 9.13 8.79
CA ALA A 237 4.11 9.78 7.59
C ALA A 237 5.64 10.04 7.68
N ASP A 238 6.17 10.18 8.90
CA ASP A 238 7.60 10.26 9.21
C ASP A 238 8.38 8.97 8.89
N ASN A 239 7.68 7.83 8.85
CA ASN A 239 8.24 6.53 8.49
C ASN A 239 8.06 6.17 7.00
N ILE A 240 7.68 7.14 6.17
CA ILE A 240 7.53 6.99 4.73
C ILE A 240 8.74 7.59 4.02
N SER A 241 9.32 6.83 3.08
CA SER A 241 10.44 7.28 2.25
C SER A 241 10.08 7.13 0.77
N VAL A 242 10.07 8.25 0.05
CA VAL A 242 9.70 8.35 -1.37
C VAL A 242 10.84 9.03 -2.12
N SER A 243 11.27 8.45 -3.25
CA SER A 243 12.34 9.05 -4.07
C SER A 243 11.81 9.93 -5.21
N GLY A 244 10.54 9.77 -5.57
CA GLY A 244 9.81 10.56 -6.57
C GLY A 244 8.65 11.34 -5.95
N THR A 245 7.47 11.26 -6.58
CA THR A 245 6.29 12.02 -6.15
C THR A 245 5.47 11.28 -5.09
N SER A 246 4.90 12.01 -4.13
CA SER A 246 3.98 11.48 -3.12
C SER A 246 2.61 12.14 -3.21
N ALA A 247 1.54 11.34 -3.17
CA ALA A 247 0.16 11.80 -3.12
C ALA A 247 -0.60 11.14 -1.95
N GLY A 248 -1.47 11.92 -1.30
CA GLY A 248 -2.32 11.47 -0.19
C GLY A 248 -1.59 11.20 1.14
N THR A 249 -0.28 11.45 1.21
CA THR A 249 0.41 11.60 2.50
C THR A 249 0.08 12.94 3.13
N PRO A 250 -0.24 13.02 4.44
CA PRO A 250 -0.31 14.28 5.15
C PRO A 250 1.00 15.04 4.94
N ILE A 251 0.92 16.28 4.49
CA ILE A 251 2.10 17.12 4.28
C ILE A 251 2.66 17.41 5.68
N ALA A 252 3.77 16.76 6.04
CA ALA A 252 4.58 17.22 7.15
C ALA A 252 5.12 18.59 6.72
N ASP A 253 4.74 19.65 7.42
CA ASP A 253 5.18 21.01 7.11
C ASP A 253 6.70 21.13 7.33
N THR A 254 7.47 20.84 6.29
CA THR A 254 8.93 20.98 6.29
C THR A 254 9.40 22.44 6.37
N SER A 255 8.47 23.40 6.26
CA SER A 255 8.77 24.84 6.34
C SER A 255 9.28 25.24 7.73
N ALA A 256 8.86 24.53 8.78
CA ALA A 256 9.32 24.77 10.15
C ALA A 256 10.80 24.35 10.37
N VAL A 257 11.27 23.31 9.68
CA VAL A 257 12.65 22.82 9.80
C VAL A 257 13.64 23.70 9.03
N THR A 258 13.26 24.17 7.83
CA THR A 258 14.11 25.10 7.08
C THR A 258 14.22 26.45 7.81
N ALA A 259 13.12 26.98 8.35
CA ALA A 259 13.13 28.23 9.13
C ALA A 259 14.00 28.14 10.40
N ALA A 260 13.96 27.01 11.12
CA ALA A 260 14.79 26.78 12.30
C ALA A 260 16.29 26.68 11.97
N SER A 261 16.65 26.14 10.79
CA SER A 261 18.05 26.06 10.35
C SER A 261 18.62 27.38 9.83
N SER A 262 17.78 28.26 9.26
CA SER A 262 18.18 29.60 8.80
C SER A 262 18.15 30.68 9.90
N GLY A 263 17.54 30.41 11.05
CA GLY A 263 17.47 31.34 12.20
C GLY A 263 18.53 31.13 13.28
N ALA A 264 19.37 30.09 13.18
CA ALA A 264 20.29 29.69 14.24
C ALA A 264 21.56 30.57 14.39
N THR A 265 21.68 31.70 13.69
CA THR A 265 22.86 32.58 13.76
C THR A 265 22.69 33.86 14.58
N SER A 266 21.64 34.03 15.39
CA SER A 266 21.58 35.15 16.32
C SER A 266 21.02 34.71 17.68
N GLY A 267 21.91 34.69 18.68
CA GLY A 267 21.56 34.42 20.06
C GLY A 267 20.74 35.54 20.70
N GLY A 268 19.95 35.15 21.71
CA GLY A 268 19.29 36.04 22.67
C GLY A 268 17.78 36.24 22.43
N ASP A 269 16.97 35.82 23.42
CA ASP A 269 15.59 36.24 23.73
C ASP A 269 14.38 35.85 22.85
N ASP A 270 14.51 35.23 21.67
CA ASP A 270 13.34 34.96 20.79
C ASP A 270 12.64 33.58 20.96
N THR A 271 12.97 32.79 21.99
CA THR A 271 12.37 31.45 22.21
C THR A 271 10.85 31.47 22.34
N GLY A 272 10.27 32.54 22.91
CA GLY A 272 8.81 32.68 23.08
C GLY A 272 8.06 32.88 21.75
N LYS A 273 8.66 33.59 20.79
CA LYS A 273 8.04 33.81 19.47
C LYS A 273 8.15 32.59 18.57
N VAL A 274 9.21 31.79 18.75
CA VAL A 274 9.36 30.50 18.07
C VAL A 274 8.26 29.54 18.50
N VAL A 275 7.98 29.45 19.81
CA VAL A 275 6.88 28.61 20.33
C VAL A 275 5.51 29.10 19.87
N GLU A 276 5.28 30.41 19.83
CA GLU A 276 4.03 31.00 19.33
C GLU A 276 3.83 30.75 17.82
N ALA A 277 4.89 30.89 17.02
CA ALA A 277 4.86 30.58 15.59
C ALA A 277 4.63 29.08 15.33
N LEU A 278 5.21 28.20 16.16
CA LEU A 278 4.95 26.75 16.14
C LEU A 278 3.49 26.43 16.48
N ASN A 279 2.91 27.09 17.49
CA ASN A 279 1.51 26.90 17.87
C ASN A 279 0.54 27.42 16.79
N GLN A 280 0.87 28.53 16.13
CA GLN A 280 0.08 29.07 15.01
C GLN A 280 0.17 28.18 13.77
N ALA A 281 1.37 27.69 13.41
CA ALA A 281 1.55 26.74 12.31
C ALA A 281 0.85 25.39 12.57
N ALA A 282 0.87 24.91 13.82
CA ALA A 282 0.13 23.72 14.23
C ALA A 282 -1.39 23.93 14.15
N ALA A 283 -1.89 25.10 14.55
CA ALA A 283 -3.30 25.45 14.45
C ALA A 283 -3.76 25.59 12.99
N GLU A 284 -2.93 26.14 12.11
CA GLU A 284 -3.23 26.30 10.68
C GLU A 284 -3.18 24.96 9.94
N SER A 285 -2.24 24.08 10.31
CA SER A 285 -2.20 22.69 9.82
C SER A 285 -3.41 21.88 10.27
N ALA A 286 -3.84 22.05 11.53
CA ALA A 286 -5.06 21.42 12.04
C ALA A 286 -6.31 21.94 11.32
N LYS A 287 -6.34 23.23 10.97
CA LYS A 287 -7.42 23.84 10.20
C LYS A 287 -7.46 23.34 8.75
N ALA A 288 -6.32 23.23 8.08
CA ALA A 288 -6.24 22.68 6.72
C ALA A 288 -6.64 21.19 6.69
N ALA A 289 -6.24 20.41 7.70
CA ALA A 289 -6.67 19.03 7.86
C ALA A 289 -8.18 18.93 8.14
N GLN A 290 -8.75 19.85 8.93
CA GLN A 290 -10.19 19.93 9.17
C GLN A 290 -10.99 20.39 7.94
N GLU A 291 -10.46 21.31 7.14
CA GLU A 291 -11.06 21.75 5.89
C GLU A 291 -11.05 20.64 4.84
N MET A 292 -9.95 19.88 4.74
CA MET A 292 -9.87 18.69 3.88
C MET A 292 -10.83 17.59 4.37
N ALA A 293 -10.88 17.33 5.68
CA ALA A 293 -11.83 16.38 6.27
C ALA A 293 -13.29 16.83 6.11
N SER A 294 -13.56 18.14 6.08
CA SER A 294 -14.90 18.71 5.87
C SER A 294 -15.30 18.69 4.39
N ALA A 295 -14.34 18.89 3.48
CA ALA A 295 -14.53 18.79 2.04
C ALA A 295 -14.71 17.34 1.56
N MET A 296 -14.12 16.37 2.29
CA MET A 296 -14.28 14.94 2.03
C MET A 296 -15.42 14.29 2.82
N ARG A 297 -16.33 15.07 3.42
CA ARG A 297 -17.54 14.50 4.03
C ARG A 297 -18.48 13.97 2.94
N PRO A 298 -18.84 12.68 2.95
CA PRO A 298 -19.80 12.15 1.99
C PRO A 298 -21.17 12.83 2.18
N SER A 299 -21.75 13.28 1.08
CA SER A 299 -23.09 13.87 1.06
C SER A 299 -24.15 12.77 1.19
N VAL A 300 -24.87 12.76 2.31
CA VAL A 300 -25.99 11.83 2.51
C VAL A 300 -27.20 12.37 1.75
N VAL A 301 -27.50 11.78 0.60
CA VAL A 301 -28.74 12.07 -0.14
C VAL A 301 -29.87 11.26 0.52
N ARG A 302 -30.74 11.93 1.27
CA ARG A 302 -31.99 11.35 1.76
C ARG A 302 -33.05 11.50 0.67
N VAL A 303 -33.50 10.39 0.10
CA VAL A 303 -34.62 10.35 -0.85
C VAL A 303 -35.87 9.95 -0.07
N ASP A 304 -36.72 10.93 0.23
CA ASP A 304 -38.04 10.65 0.80
C ASP A 304 -39.01 10.36 -0.36
N VAL A 305 -39.50 9.12 -0.43
CA VAL A 305 -40.52 8.71 -1.39
C VAL A 305 -41.88 9.20 -0.90
N LEU A 306 -42.33 10.32 -1.46
CA LEU A 306 -43.66 10.88 -1.19
C LEU A 306 -44.73 10.10 -1.97
N GLY A 307 -45.13 8.95 -1.44
CA GLY A 307 -46.38 8.26 -1.75
C GLY A 307 -46.50 7.69 -3.18
N PHE A 308 -47.01 6.46 -3.27
CA PHE A 308 -47.59 5.97 -4.53
C PHE A 308 -48.99 6.58 -4.62
N GLY A 309 -49.21 7.45 -5.62
CA GLY A 309 -50.55 8.00 -5.89
C GLY A 309 -51.55 6.87 -6.13
N GLU A 310 -52.79 7.07 -5.65
CA GLU A 310 -53.95 6.29 -6.11
C GLU A 310 -54.18 6.46 -7.62
#